data_AF-A0A6L7T8C8-F1
#
_entry.id   AF-A0A6L7T8C8-F1
#
_cell.length_a   1.000
_cell.length_b   1.000
_cell.length_c   1.000
_cell.angle_alpha   90.00
_cell.angle_beta   90.00
_cell.angle_gamma   90.00
#
_symmetry.space_group_name_H-M   'P 1'
#
loop_
_entity.id
_entity.type
_entity.pdbx_description
1 polymer ?
#
loop_
_entity_poly.entity_id
_entity_poly.type
_entity_poly.pdbx_seq_one_letter_code
_entity_poly.pdbx_strand_id
1 'polypeptide(L)'
;MLHHLAAFDSTASALHLKEVYQAVPAPRSGVLSAYRVVTDDEVLAYKLVVVRHDIACPTCRDLLVGILIELKEDRVVGVFPLKSWELAGGPFDPTAFFAQLSGRALSEPLVVGRDIDGITGATLSVNALVTQWSQAGTWLAESKGITF
;
A
#
# COMPACT_ATOMS: atom_id res chain seq x y z
N MET A 1 -25.47 -4.12 -13.43
CA MET A 1 -24.37 -4.01 -14.40
C MET A 1 -23.12 -4.56 -13.71
N LEU A 2 -22.91 -5.88 -13.77
CA LEU A 2 -21.74 -6.53 -13.16
C LEU A 2 -20.56 -6.32 -14.10
N HIS A 3 -19.52 -5.64 -13.63
CA HIS A 3 -18.24 -5.66 -14.34
C HIS A 3 -17.59 -7.02 -14.12
N HIS A 4 -17.45 -7.74 -15.23
CA HIS A 4 -16.60 -8.91 -15.35
C HIS A 4 -15.22 -8.60 -14.78
N LEU A 5 -14.87 -9.25 -13.67
CA LEU A 5 -13.48 -9.62 -13.43
C LEU A 5 -13.08 -10.47 -14.64
N ALA A 6 -12.24 -9.92 -15.50
CA ALA A 6 -11.70 -10.64 -16.64
C ALA A 6 -11.15 -11.99 -16.17
N ALA A 7 -11.46 -13.05 -16.92
CA ALA A 7 -10.88 -14.36 -16.70
C ALA A 7 -9.36 -14.22 -16.58
N PHE A 8 -8.80 -14.73 -15.49
CA PHE A 8 -7.36 -14.85 -15.32
C PHE A 8 -6.86 -15.79 -16.42
N ASP A 9 -6.30 -15.24 -17.49
CA ASP A 9 -5.68 -15.99 -18.57
C ASP A 9 -4.45 -16.71 -18.00
N SER A 10 -4.44 -18.04 -18.06
CA SER A 10 -3.35 -18.87 -17.55
C SER A 10 -2.06 -18.75 -18.38
N THR A 11 -2.03 -17.88 -19.39
CA THR A 11 -0.81 -17.47 -20.10
C THR A 11 -0.20 -16.17 -19.54
N ALA A 12 -0.80 -15.57 -18.51
CA ALA A 12 -0.22 -14.42 -17.82
C ALA A 12 1.10 -14.84 -17.15
N SER A 13 2.21 -14.21 -17.56
CA SER A 13 3.52 -14.35 -16.94
C SER A 13 3.39 -14.27 -15.42
N ALA A 14 3.98 -15.22 -14.70
CA ALA A 14 3.96 -15.17 -13.24
C ALA A 14 4.69 -13.91 -12.77
N LEU A 15 4.18 -13.31 -11.68
CA LEU A 15 4.82 -12.17 -11.03
C LEU A 15 5.66 -12.68 -9.86
N HIS A 16 6.91 -12.24 -9.82
CA HIS A 16 7.88 -12.59 -8.79
C HIS A 16 8.26 -11.35 -7.98
N LEU A 17 8.41 -11.53 -6.66
CA LEU A 17 8.86 -10.48 -5.76
C LEU A 17 10.37 -10.61 -5.54
N LYS A 18 11.12 -9.57 -5.89
CA LYS A 18 12.54 -9.44 -5.59
C LYS A 18 12.75 -8.38 -4.53
N GLU A 19 13.14 -8.80 -3.34
CA GLU A 19 13.39 -7.88 -2.23
C GLU A 19 14.57 -6.95 -2.56
N VAL A 20 14.40 -5.68 -2.24
CA VAL A 20 15.40 -4.63 -2.44
C VAL A 20 15.60 -3.79 -1.19
N TYR A 21 14.68 -3.87 -0.23
CA TYR A 21 14.80 -3.26 1.08
C TYR A 21 14.04 -4.07 2.13
N GLN A 22 14.65 -4.22 3.30
CA GLN A 22 14.03 -4.77 4.51
C GLN A 22 14.57 -4.00 5.71
N ALA A 23 13.69 -3.40 6.49
CA ALA A 23 14.06 -2.69 7.69
C ALA A 23 14.45 -3.70 8.78
N VAL A 24 15.62 -3.49 9.39
CA VAL A 24 16.13 -4.26 10.53
C VAL A 24 16.70 -3.29 11.57
N PRO A 25 16.09 -3.17 12.78
CA PRO A 25 14.88 -3.88 13.22
C PRO A 25 13.61 -3.40 12.49
N ALA A 26 12.52 -4.18 12.59
CA ALA A 26 11.23 -3.79 12.03
C ALA A 26 10.70 -2.51 12.70
N PRO A 27 10.30 -1.47 11.95
CA PRO A 27 9.85 -0.21 12.52
C PRO A 27 8.45 -0.34 13.08
N ARG A 28 8.16 0.47 14.10
CA ARG A 28 6.78 0.65 14.61
C ARG A 28 5.93 1.50 13.66
N SER A 29 6.54 2.38 12.89
CA SER A 29 5.90 3.15 11.82
C SER A 29 6.91 3.40 10.70
N GLY A 30 6.53 3.12 9.45
CA GLY A 30 7.35 3.40 8.28
C GLY A 30 7.34 2.29 7.24
N VAL A 31 8.25 2.40 6.27
CA VAL A 31 8.50 1.35 5.29
C VAL A 31 9.17 0.17 6.00
N LEU A 32 8.50 -0.99 5.96
CA LEU A 32 8.99 -2.24 6.52
C LEU A 32 9.86 -2.98 5.51
N SER A 33 9.37 -3.07 4.27
CA SER A 33 10.08 -3.76 3.19
C SER A 33 9.62 -3.25 1.85
N ALA A 34 10.42 -3.53 0.82
CA ALA A 34 10.11 -3.08 -0.52
C ALA A 34 10.68 -4.05 -1.56
N TYR A 35 9.94 -4.24 -2.65
CA TYR A 35 10.19 -5.26 -3.66
C TYR A 35 10.07 -4.69 -5.06
N ARG A 36 10.90 -5.20 -5.96
CA ARG A 36 10.69 -5.17 -7.40
C ARG A 36 9.75 -6.32 -7.75
N VAL A 37 8.63 -6.01 -8.41
CA VAL A 37 7.69 -7.01 -8.93
C VAL A 37 8.02 -7.23 -10.39
N VAL A 38 8.55 -8.39 -10.74
CA VAL A 38 9.04 -8.72 -12.09
C VAL A 38 8.23 -9.84 -12.72
N THR A 39 8.17 -9.88 -14.05
CA THR A 39 7.63 -11.04 -14.78
C THR A 39 8.64 -12.19 -14.81
N ASP A 40 8.25 -13.35 -15.34
CA ASP A 40 9.15 -14.49 -15.61
C ASP A 40 10.39 -14.09 -16.43
N ASP A 41 10.24 -13.15 -17.36
CA ASP A 41 11.31 -12.63 -18.22
C ASP A 41 12.14 -11.52 -17.54
N GLU A 42 12.04 -11.38 -16.21
CA GLU A 42 12.78 -10.40 -15.40
C GLU A 42 12.46 -8.93 -15.74
N VAL A 43 11.36 -8.69 -16.45
CA VAL A 43 10.88 -7.36 -16.76
C VAL A 43 10.22 -6.78 -15.52
N LEU A 44 10.72 -5.63 -15.05
CA LEU A 44 10.08 -4.91 -13.95
C LEU A 44 8.68 -4.48 -14.38
N ALA A 45 7.67 -4.95 -13.66
CA ALA A 45 6.27 -4.63 -13.88
C ALA A 45 5.80 -3.57 -12.87
N TYR A 46 6.16 -3.74 -11.59
CA TYR A 46 5.75 -2.84 -10.51
C TYR A 46 6.83 -2.68 -9.44
N LYS A 47 6.61 -1.68 -8.59
CA LYS A 47 7.23 -1.57 -7.28
C LYS A 47 6.18 -1.91 -6.22
N LEU A 48 6.55 -2.70 -5.23
CA LEU A 48 5.72 -2.98 -4.06
C LEU A 48 6.42 -2.41 -2.83
N VAL A 49 5.77 -1.47 -2.14
CA VAL A 49 6.23 -0.93 -0.87
C VAL A 49 5.31 -1.44 0.23
N VAL A 50 5.89 -2.07 1.25
CA VAL A 50 5.17 -2.55 2.42
C VAL A 50 5.40 -1.60 3.57
N VAL A 51 4.32 -1.04 4.12
CA VAL A 51 4.34 -0.10 5.23
C VAL A 51 3.65 -0.65 6.45
N ARG A 52 4.20 -0.33 7.62
CA ARG A 52 3.65 -0.68 8.94
C ARG A 52 3.36 0.57 9.77
N HIS A 53 2.31 0.51 10.58
CA HIS A 53 2.04 1.49 11.62
C HIS A 53 1.36 0.81 12.81
N ASP A 54 2.03 0.84 13.96
CA ASP A 54 1.50 0.40 15.25
C ASP A 54 0.51 1.46 15.75
N ILE A 55 -0.78 1.16 15.68
CA ILE A 55 -1.78 2.07 16.22
C ILE A 55 -1.75 1.95 17.74
N ALA A 56 -1.35 3.03 18.42
CA ALA A 56 -1.26 3.08 19.88
C ALA A 56 -2.66 3.10 20.54
N CYS A 57 -3.35 1.96 20.51
CA CYS A 57 -4.70 1.78 20.99
C CYS A 57 -4.89 0.34 21.49
N PRO A 58 -5.46 0.10 22.69
CA PRO A 58 -5.50 -1.23 23.31
C PRO A 58 -6.23 -2.30 22.51
N THR A 59 -7.20 -1.91 21.68
CA THR A 59 -8.05 -2.81 20.90
C THR A 59 -7.78 -2.74 19.40
N CYS A 60 -6.92 -1.83 18.96
CA CYS A 60 -6.61 -1.63 17.56
C CYS A 60 -5.51 -2.61 17.13
N ARG A 61 -5.53 -3.01 15.86
CA ARG A 61 -4.46 -3.80 15.26
C ARG A 61 -3.49 -2.90 14.51
N ASP A 62 -2.24 -3.35 14.43
CA ASP A 62 -1.24 -2.73 13.56
C ASP A 62 -1.74 -2.71 12.12
N LEU A 63 -1.52 -1.59 11.43
CA LEU A 63 -1.86 -1.44 10.04
C LEU A 63 -0.65 -1.86 9.19
N LEU A 64 -0.77 -2.99 8.49
CA LEU A 64 0.24 -3.50 7.57
C LEU A 64 -0.35 -3.53 6.16
N VAL A 65 0.21 -2.71 5.27
CA VAL A 65 -0.37 -2.43 3.95
C VAL A 65 0.69 -2.56 2.88
N GLY A 66 0.33 -3.22 1.77
CA GLY A 66 1.10 -3.21 0.53
C GLY A 66 0.60 -2.10 -0.39
N ILE A 67 1.52 -1.34 -0.96
CA ILE A 67 1.26 -0.29 -1.95
C ILE A 67 1.96 -0.69 -3.24
N LEU A 68 1.18 -0.98 -4.27
CA LEU A 68 1.66 -1.36 -5.60
C LEU A 68 1.70 -0.13 -6.49
N ILE A 69 2.83 0.10 -7.14
CA ILE A 69 3.13 1.31 -7.91
C ILE A 69 3.59 0.90 -9.30
N GLU A 70 3.00 1.49 -10.33
CA GLU A 70 3.48 1.33 -11.69
C GLU A 70 4.69 2.22 -12.00
N LEU A 71 5.54 1.78 -12.93
CA LEU A 71 6.86 2.39 -13.15
C LEU A 71 6.82 3.63 -14.02
N LYS A 72 5.89 3.66 -14.99
CA LYS A 72 5.91 4.64 -16.07
C LYS A 72 5.59 6.03 -15.54
N GLU A 73 4.56 6.15 -14.72
CA GLU A 73 4.10 7.42 -14.19
C GLU A 73 4.27 7.54 -12.66
N ASP A 74 4.90 6.55 -12.02
CA ASP A 74 5.11 6.49 -10.55
C ASP A 74 3.77 6.62 -9.78
N ARG A 75 2.74 5.96 -10.32
CA ARG A 75 1.36 6.00 -9.82
C ARG A 75 0.99 4.74 -9.07
N VAL A 76 0.24 4.92 -7.99
CA VAL A 76 -0.32 3.81 -7.21
C VAL A 76 -1.40 3.12 -8.04
N VAL A 77 -1.23 1.82 -8.27
CA VAL A 77 -2.23 0.99 -8.96
C VAL A 77 -3.10 0.22 -7.97
N GLY A 78 -2.65 0.06 -6.72
CA GLY A 78 -3.41 -0.61 -5.69
C GLY A 78 -2.82 -0.46 -4.31
N VAL A 79 -3.71 -0.43 -3.32
CA VAL A 79 -3.38 -0.47 -1.90
C VAL A 79 -4.18 -1.61 -1.29
N PHE A 80 -3.53 -2.49 -0.54
CA PHE A 80 -4.18 -3.67 0.01
C PHE A 80 -3.64 -4.02 1.40
N PRO A 81 -4.51 -4.54 2.28
CA PRO A 81 -4.10 -4.93 3.61
C PRO A 81 -3.37 -6.29 3.51
N LEU A 82 -2.20 -6.40 4.15
CA LEU A 82 -1.47 -7.67 4.25
C LEU A 82 -1.92 -8.53 5.44
N LYS A 83 -2.67 -7.92 6.36
CA LYS A 83 -3.41 -8.59 7.44
C LYS A 83 -4.80 -7.98 7.51
N SER A 84 -5.79 -8.78 7.90
CA SER A 84 -7.19 -8.33 8.00
C SER A 84 -7.30 -7.05 8.82
N TRP A 85 -7.95 -6.03 8.23
CA TRP A 85 -8.19 -4.75 8.87
C TRP A 85 -9.45 -4.84 9.72
N GLU A 86 -9.28 -4.78 11.04
CA GLU A 86 -10.39 -4.79 12.00
C GLU A 86 -10.70 -3.36 12.44
N LEU A 87 -11.99 -3.05 12.54
CA LEU A 87 -12.49 -1.85 13.21
C LEU A 87 -13.17 -2.24 14.52
N ALA A 88 -13.51 -1.27 15.37
CA ALA A 88 -14.18 -1.53 16.66
C ALA A 88 -15.50 -2.33 16.51
N GLY A 89 -16.12 -2.35 15.32
CA GLY A 89 -17.32 -3.11 14.99
C GLY A 89 -17.08 -4.51 14.41
N GLY A 90 -15.83 -4.97 14.29
CA GLY A 90 -15.46 -6.24 13.67
C GLY A 90 -14.77 -6.08 12.31
N PRO A 91 -14.78 -7.15 11.48
CA PRO A 91 -14.10 -7.15 10.19
C PRO A 91 -14.64 -6.04 9.29
N PHE A 92 -13.74 -5.34 8.63
CA PHE A 92 -14.06 -4.29 7.68
C PHE A 92 -13.51 -4.65 6.31
N ASP A 93 -14.29 -4.41 5.27
CA ASP A 93 -13.83 -4.50 3.88
C ASP A 93 -13.33 -3.11 3.44
N PRO A 94 -12.00 -2.91 3.32
CA PRO A 94 -11.45 -1.62 2.97
C PRO A 94 -11.40 -1.36 1.46
N THR A 95 -11.95 -2.25 0.62
CA THR A 95 -11.83 -2.17 -0.85
C THR A 95 -12.26 -0.80 -1.39
N ALA A 96 -13.47 -0.33 -1.02
CA ALA A 96 -13.98 0.95 -1.51
C ALA A 96 -13.16 2.15 -1.00
N PHE A 97 -12.62 2.05 0.20
CA PHE A 97 -11.78 3.08 0.78
C PHE A 97 -10.40 3.13 0.09
N PHE A 98 -9.75 1.99 -0.14
CA PHE A 98 -8.46 1.92 -0.85
C PHE A 98 -8.56 2.28 -2.33
N ALA A 99 -9.72 2.08 -2.97
CA ALA A 99 -9.95 2.51 -4.34
C ALA A 99 -9.70 4.02 -4.54
N GLN A 100 -9.90 4.84 -3.50
CA GLN A 100 -9.67 6.29 -3.54
C GLN A 100 -8.18 6.67 -3.72
N LEU A 101 -7.26 5.73 -3.47
CA LEU A 101 -5.80 5.94 -3.55
C LEU A 101 -5.23 5.58 -4.92
N SER A 102 -5.99 4.86 -5.75
CA SER A 102 -5.52 4.44 -7.08
C SER A 102 -5.38 5.65 -8.01
N GLY A 103 -4.33 5.65 -8.82
CA GLY A 103 -3.96 6.74 -9.73
C GLY A 103 -3.23 7.91 -9.08
N ARG A 104 -3.07 7.94 -7.76
CA ARG A 104 -2.32 9.00 -7.05
C ARG A 104 -0.83 8.72 -7.06
N ALA A 105 -0.01 9.77 -6.99
CA ALA A 105 1.41 9.60 -6.70
C ALA A 105 1.63 9.57 -5.18
N LEU A 106 2.49 8.69 -4.70
CA LEU A 106 2.82 8.57 -3.26
C LEU A 106 3.45 9.84 -2.67
N SER A 107 4.03 10.69 -3.50
CA SER A 107 4.56 12.00 -3.10
C SER A 107 3.46 13.04 -2.85
N GLU A 108 2.22 12.80 -3.29
CA GLU A 108 1.11 13.70 -3.05
C GLU A 108 0.64 13.61 -1.59
N PRO A 109 0.51 14.72 -0.86
CA PRO A 109 -0.01 14.70 0.50
C PRO A 109 -1.49 14.30 0.50
N LEU A 110 -1.90 13.52 1.50
CA LEU A 110 -3.30 13.15 1.71
C LEU A 110 -3.86 13.85 2.94
N VAL A 111 -5.01 14.49 2.76
CA VAL A 111 -5.81 15.08 3.85
C VAL A 111 -7.20 14.48 3.84
N VAL A 112 -7.58 13.90 4.98
CA VAL A 112 -8.92 13.31 5.18
C VAL A 112 -10.00 14.38 5.09
N GLY A 113 -11.07 14.11 4.36
CA GLY A 113 -12.19 15.03 4.10
C GLY A 113 -11.94 16.04 2.98
N ARG A 114 -10.73 16.05 2.39
CA ARG A 114 -10.40 16.85 1.20
C ARG A 114 -9.98 15.97 0.04
N ASP A 115 -9.01 15.09 0.29
CA ASP A 115 -8.38 14.26 -0.74
C ASP A 115 -8.92 12.83 -0.70
N ILE A 116 -9.25 12.32 0.49
CA ILE A 116 -9.87 11.02 0.72
C ILE A 116 -10.98 11.12 1.76
N ASP A 117 -12.02 10.32 1.63
CA ASP A 117 -13.04 10.16 2.64
C ASP A 117 -12.51 9.34 3.82
N GLY A 118 -12.89 9.73 5.03
CA GLY A 118 -12.63 8.93 6.22
C GLY A 118 -13.58 7.74 6.33
N ILE A 119 -13.24 6.80 7.21
CA ILE A 119 -14.14 5.73 7.63
C ILE A 119 -14.73 6.09 8.99
N THR A 120 -16.05 6.13 9.08
CA THR A 120 -16.77 6.41 10.34
C THR A 120 -16.37 5.43 11.43
N GLY A 121 -15.99 5.93 12.60
CA GLY A 121 -15.56 5.11 13.73
C GLY A 121 -14.12 4.57 13.64
N ALA A 122 -13.35 4.96 12.61
CA ALA A 122 -12.01 4.45 12.35
C ALA A 122 -10.94 5.55 12.21
N THR A 123 -11.14 6.70 12.87
CA THR A 123 -10.27 7.88 12.75
C THR A 123 -8.79 7.56 12.97
N LEU A 124 -8.45 6.73 13.97
CA LEU A 124 -7.06 6.35 14.25
C LEU A 124 -6.43 5.56 13.10
N SER A 125 -7.14 4.59 12.52
CA SER A 125 -6.64 3.77 11.42
C SER A 125 -6.51 4.56 10.13
N VAL A 126 -7.44 5.48 9.85
CA VAL A 126 -7.35 6.36 8.68
C VAL A 126 -6.15 7.31 8.81
N ASN A 127 -5.94 7.90 9.99
CA ASN A 127 -4.78 8.77 10.22
C ASN A 127 -3.45 7.99 10.18
N ALA A 128 -3.45 6.75 10.65
CA ALA A 128 -2.29 5.86 10.52
C ALA A 128 -1.94 5.62 9.04
N LEU A 129 -2.94 5.35 8.19
CA LEU A 129 -2.70 5.19 6.76
C LEU A 129 -2.17 6.47 6.09
N VAL A 130 -2.73 7.64 6.40
CA VAL A 130 -2.23 8.92 5.87
C VAL A 130 -0.77 9.14 6.28
N THR A 131 -0.43 8.80 7.52
CA THR A 131 0.95 8.83 8.02
C THR A 131 1.85 7.88 7.22
N GLN A 132 1.40 6.64 7.00
CA GLN A 132 2.14 5.66 6.21
C GLN A 132 2.34 6.08 4.76
N TRP A 133 1.30 6.68 4.16
CA TRP A 133 1.36 7.20 2.80
C TRP A 133 2.46 8.25 2.67
N SER A 134 2.47 9.24 3.58
CA SER A 134 3.51 10.27 3.62
C SER A 134 4.90 9.67 3.83
N GLN A 135 5.04 8.71 4.75
CA GLN A 135 6.32 8.05 5.01
C GLN A 135 6.82 7.25 3.81
N ALA A 136 5.95 6.52 3.12
CA ALA A 136 6.29 5.80 1.91
C ALA A 136 6.68 6.75 0.76
N GLY A 137 5.97 7.87 0.60
CA GLY A 137 6.31 8.90 -0.38
C GLY A 137 7.69 9.50 -0.15
N THR A 138 8.01 9.89 1.09
CA THR A 138 9.33 10.39 1.46
C THR A 138 10.41 9.33 1.22
N TRP A 139 10.19 8.11 1.70
CA TRP A 139 11.13 7.01 1.52
C TRP A 139 11.38 6.71 0.04
N LEU A 140 10.34 6.68 -0.79
CA LEU A 140 10.47 6.43 -2.22
C LEU A 140 11.26 7.55 -2.93
N ALA A 141 11.05 8.80 -2.54
CA ALA A 141 11.79 9.94 -3.08
C ALA A 141 13.29 9.87 -2.73
N GLU A 142 13.62 9.49 -1.49
CA GLU A 142 15.00 9.32 -1.02
C GLU A 142 15.66 8.06 -1.62
N SER A 143 14.86 7.03 -1.90
CA SER A 143 15.32 5.73 -2.41
C SER A 143 15.58 5.71 -3.91
N LYS A 144 15.33 6.81 -4.65
CA LYS A 144 15.59 6.88 -6.11
C LYS A 144 17.06 6.62 -6.51
N GLY A 145 18.00 6.58 -5.55
CA GLY A 145 19.39 6.17 -5.76
C GLY A 145 19.70 4.70 -5.40
N ILE A 146 18.81 4.02 -4.68
CA ILE A 146 18.81 2.56 -4.49
C ILE A 146 18.17 2.00 -5.77
N THR A 147 18.71 0.94 -6.37
CA THR A 147 18.30 0.44 -7.69
C THR A 147 16.86 -0.12 -7.69
N PHE A 148 15.91 0.80 -7.65
CA PHE A 148 14.50 0.60 -7.33
C PHE A 148 13.63 0.94 -8.54
#